data_AF-A0A6A6W6X6-F1
#
_entry.id   AF-A0A6A6W6X6-F1
#
_cell.length_a   1.000
_cell.length_b   1.000
_cell.length_c   1.000
_cell.angle_alpha   90.00
_cell.angle_beta   90.00
_cell.angle_gamma   90.00
#
_symmetry.space_group_name_H-M   'P 1'
#
loop_
_entity.id
_entity.type
_entity.pdbx_description
1 polymer ?
#
loop_
_entity_poly.entity_id
_entity_poly.type
_entity_poly.pdbx_seq_one_letter_code
_entity_poly.pdbx_strand_id
1 'polypeptide(L)'
;MRRTLLRSPLFFTDFAADNTSLGLGTPKQAEDVIHHQHHQHHQHHQQQHHQHHQQQQHQHHQQHQQHHQHQQQQHQHLTPAQLAAYYPPNPGIPAFTPHFWTPSTLAYKEIGRIYAKGATYTQEDVVWNAWTAILNIYFPSQEDVNGVTWAVRREAYRGMGQTPSQIRPDVIAVKLTSSPTTPGQPPQDSERDYLWVECKAASHDTPHGWKDLMIETVARLSHAHATRPLNFILAVGWKCMFFAWDPANTQQQRLQYHIWKADRVGTWPVDTRVRAFRSFPWVDAIRGYITVEKAIELDSWSLAPPFAGANVLKNGNNLGLVEILLLTIRGMPYHLHVLA
;
A
#
# COMPACT_ATOMS: atom_id res chain seq x y z
N MET A 1 47.24 -24.99 -14.33
CA MET A 1 47.05 -26.37 -14.83
C MET A 1 45.63 -26.80 -14.44
N ARG A 2 44.68 -26.73 -15.38
CA ARG A 2 44.05 -27.86 -16.12
C ARG A 2 43.11 -28.76 -15.28
N ARG A 3 41.81 -28.67 -15.65
CA ARG A 3 40.73 -29.69 -15.70
C ARG A 3 40.21 -30.19 -14.33
N THR A 4 38.93 -30.49 -14.13
CA THR A 4 38.04 -31.30 -14.98
C THR A 4 36.55 -31.07 -14.61
N LEU A 5 35.69 -31.19 -15.63
CA LEU A 5 34.22 -31.32 -15.58
C LEU A 5 33.76 -32.58 -14.82
N LEU A 6 32.48 -32.64 -14.40
CA LEU A 6 31.55 -33.73 -14.80
C LEU A 6 30.11 -33.52 -14.28
N ARG A 7 29.17 -33.84 -15.17
CA ARG A 7 27.71 -33.95 -15.06
C ARG A 7 27.27 -35.19 -14.27
N SER A 8 25.98 -35.26 -13.85
CA SER A 8 25.02 -36.40 -13.94
C SER A 8 23.71 -36.08 -13.14
N PRO A 9 22.61 -36.86 -13.22
CA PRO A 9 21.70 -37.03 -14.37
C PRO A 9 20.18 -36.95 -14.01
N LEU A 10 19.35 -37.09 -15.05
CA LEU A 10 17.88 -37.20 -15.07
C LEU A 10 17.38 -38.55 -14.50
N PHE A 11 16.17 -38.57 -13.92
CA PHE A 11 15.39 -39.79 -13.66
C PHE A 11 14.07 -39.79 -14.44
N PHE A 12 13.85 -40.94 -15.10
CA PHE A 12 12.66 -41.41 -15.81
C PHE A 12 11.84 -42.30 -14.86
N THR A 13 10.51 -42.29 -14.95
CA THR A 13 9.69 -43.48 -14.65
C THR A 13 8.44 -43.50 -15.53
N ASP A 14 8.31 -44.61 -16.26
CA ASP A 14 7.17 -45.08 -17.04
C ASP A 14 5.97 -45.47 -16.17
N PHE A 15 4.76 -45.41 -16.75
CA PHE A 15 3.67 -46.31 -16.40
C PHE A 15 2.83 -46.63 -17.65
N ALA A 16 2.85 -47.88 -18.06
CA ALA A 16 1.96 -48.50 -19.03
C ALA A 16 1.07 -49.52 -18.30
N ALA A 17 -0.19 -49.64 -18.72
CA ALA A 17 -1.01 -50.82 -18.43
C ALA A 17 -2.07 -51.01 -19.53
N ASP A 18 -2.33 -52.30 -19.77
CA ASP A 18 -2.82 -52.94 -20.98
C ASP A 18 -4.34 -52.97 -21.20
N ASN A 19 -4.64 -53.26 -22.47
CA ASN A 19 -5.86 -53.82 -23.05
C ASN A 19 -6.48 -55.01 -22.31
N THR A 20 -7.82 -55.13 -22.38
CA THR A 20 -8.46 -56.41 -22.72
C THR A 20 -9.85 -56.20 -23.35
N SER A 21 -10.11 -56.92 -24.45
CA SER A 21 -11.38 -56.99 -25.17
C SER A 21 -12.24 -58.14 -24.65
N LEU A 22 -13.55 -58.09 -24.95
CA LEU A 22 -14.37 -59.25 -25.31
C LEU A 22 -15.76 -58.76 -25.77
N GLY A 23 -16.20 -59.23 -26.94
CA GLY A 23 -17.48 -58.88 -27.54
C GLY A 23 -18.58 -59.92 -27.33
N LEU A 24 -19.82 -59.51 -27.57
CA LEU A 24 -21.05 -60.26 -27.90
C LEU A 24 -22.12 -59.17 -28.14
N GLY A 25 -22.76 -59.04 -29.31
CA GLY A 25 -23.87 -59.87 -29.75
C GLY A 25 -25.19 -59.07 -29.69
N THR A 26 -25.71 -58.67 -30.86
CA THR A 26 -26.97 -57.95 -31.22
C THR A 26 -28.27 -58.35 -30.46
N PRO A 27 -29.30 -57.48 -30.30
CA PRO A 27 -30.21 -57.13 -31.42
C PRO A 27 -30.61 -55.65 -31.56
N LYS A 28 -30.78 -55.31 -32.83
CA LYS A 28 -31.38 -54.12 -33.43
C LYS A 28 -32.85 -53.92 -33.03
N GLN A 29 -33.23 -52.64 -33.08
CA GLN A 29 -34.55 -52.13 -33.51
C GLN A 29 -35.71 -52.23 -32.50
N ALA A 30 -35.72 -51.33 -31.50
CA ALA A 30 -36.96 -50.80 -30.91
C ALA A 30 -36.81 -49.45 -30.15
N GLU A 31 -35.62 -48.86 -30.01
CA GLU A 31 -35.41 -47.68 -29.14
C GLU A 31 -35.20 -46.33 -29.86
N ASP A 32 -35.07 -46.31 -31.18
CA ASP A 32 -34.76 -45.08 -31.94
C ASP A 32 -35.94 -44.07 -32.03
N VAL A 33 -37.14 -44.45 -31.62
CA VAL A 33 -38.31 -43.54 -31.66
C VAL A 33 -38.49 -42.78 -30.34
N ILE A 34 -38.09 -43.35 -29.20
CA ILE A 34 -38.21 -42.68 -27.88
C ILE A 34 -37.02 -41.74 -27.64
N HIS A 35 -35.84 -42.08 -28.14
CA HIS A 35 -34.66 -41.23 -27.99
C HIS A 35 -34.74 -39.91 -28.78
N HIS A 36 -35.42 -39.91 -29.94
CA HIS A 36 -35.58 -38.71 -30.76
C HIS A 36 -36.56 -37.70 -30.14
N GLN A 37 -37.59 -38.18 -29.43
CA GLN A 37 -38.57 -37.32 -28.76
C GLN A 37 -37.99 -36.67 -27.49
N HIS A 38 -37.13 -37.38 -26.76
CA HIS A 38 -36.46 -36.83 -25.57
C HIS A 38 -35.41 -35.76 -25.94
N HIS A 39 -34.73 -35.91 -27.08
CA HIS A 39 -33.74 -34.94 -27.54
C HIS A 39 -34.37 -33.61 -27.99
N GLN A 40 -35.54 -33.64 -28.64
CA GLN A 40 -36.28 -32.43 -28.99
C GLN A 40 -36.78 -31.66 -27.76
N HIS A 41 -37.20 -32.36 -26.71
CA HIS A 41 -37.67 -31.70 -25.50
C HIS A 41 -36.52 -31.02 -24.72
N HIS A 42 -35.33 -31.62 -24.73
CA HIS A 42 -34.15 -31.05 -24.08
C HIS A 42 -33.60 -29.81 -24.80
N GLN A 43 -33.62 -29.82 -26.15
CA GLN A 43 -33.24 -28.63 -26.94
C GLN A 43 -34.19 -27.45 -26.67
N HIS A 44 -35.50 -27.70 -26.57
CA HIS A 44 -36.46 -26.62 -26.33
C HIS A 44 -36.27 -25.99 -24.93
N HIS A 45 -35.93 -26.80 -23.92
CA HIS A 45 -35.70 -26.30 -22.57
C HIS A 45 -34.40 -25.49 -22.45
N GLN A 46 -33.33 -25.89 -23.14
CA GLN A 46 -32.10 -25.08 -23.23
C GLN A 46 -32.34 -23.73 -23.92
N GLN A 47 -33.16 -23.70 -24.97
CA GLN A 47 -33.46 -22.47 -25.69
C GLN A 47 -34.26 -21.48 -24.82
N GLN A 48 -35.22 -21.97 -24.04
CA GLN A 48 -35.98 -21.15 -23.08
C GLN A 48 -35.09 -20.59 -21.96
N HIS A 49 -34.18 -21.40 -21.40
CA HIS A 49 -33.23 -20.93 -20.40
C HIS A 49 -32.30 -19.84 -20.94
N HIS A 50 -31.86 -19.96 -22.19
CA HIS A 50 -30.99 -18.97 -22.81
C HIS A 50 -31.73 -17.63 -23.05
N GLN A 51 -32.98 -17.68 -23.51
CA GLN A 51 -33.81 -16.47 -23.64
C GLN A 51 -34.06 -15.78 -22.30
N HIS A 52 -34.36 -16.55 -21.25
CA HIS A 52 -34.61 -15.96 -19.93
C HIS A 52 -33.34 -15.29 -19.35
N HIS A 53 -32.17 -15.89 -19.57
CA HIS A 53 -30.91 -15.29 -19.13
C HIS A 53 -30.57 -13.99 -19.87
N GLN A 54 -30.80 -13.94 -21.20
CA GLN A 54 -30.62 -12.69 -21.96
C GLN A 54 -31.56 -11.58 -21.49
N GLN A 55 -32.81 -11.93 -21.16
CA GLN A 55 -33.78 -10.95 -20.68
C GLN A 55 -33.40 -10.37 -19.31
N GLN A 56 -32.87 -11.19 -18.40
CA GLN A 56 -32.36 -10.71 -17.10
C GLN A 56 -31.14 -9.79 -17.26
N GLN A 57 -30.21 -10.11 -18.16
CA GLN A 57 -29.07 -9.22 -18.42
C GLN A 57 -29.52 -7.86 -18.96
N HIS A 58 -30.54 -7.84 -19.82
CA HIS A 58 -31.08 -6.60 -20.36
C HIS A 58 -31.74 -5.73 -19.27
N GLN A 59 -32.51 -6.35 -18.36
CA GLN A 59 -33.10 -5.64 -17.21
C GLN A 59 -32.02 -5.06 -16.28
N HIS A 60 -30.96 -5.81 -15.99
CA HIS A 60 -29.86 -5.32 -15.17
C HIS A 60 -29.14 -4.13 -15.80
N HIS A 61 -28.92 -4.19 -17.13
CA HIS A 61 -28.29 -3.08 -17.85
C HIS A 61 -29.18 -1.83 -17.84
N GLN A 62 -30.49 -1.99 -18.00
CA GLN A 62 -31.44 -0.88 -17.99
C GLN A 62 -31.56 -0.23 -16.60
N GLN A 63 -31.55 -1.03 -15.52
CA GLN A 63 -31.49 -0.49 -14.15
C GLN A 63 -30.19 0.28 -13.88
N HIS A 64 -29.04 -0.21 -14.37
CA HIS A 64 -27.78 0.50 -14.21
C HIS A 64 -27.75 1.84 -14.95
N GLN A 65 -28.31 1.91 -16.16
CA GLN A 65 -28.42 3.18 -16.90
C GLN A 65 -29.31 4.19 -16.18
N GLN A 66 -30.46 3.76 -15.63
CA GLN A 66 -31.35 4.65 -14.87
C GLN A 66 -30.67 5.17 -13.58
N HIS A 67 -29.88 4.33 -12.89
CA HIS A 67 -29.17 4.75 -11.69
C HIS A 67 -28.08 5.80 -11.99
N HIS A 68 -27.35 5.64 -13.11
CA HIS A 68 -26.37 6.64 -13.55
C HIS A 68 -27.01 7.97 -13.96
N GLN A 69 -28.16 7.93 -14.64
CA GLN A 69 -28.90 9.16 -14.99
C GLN A 69 -29.40 9.91 -13.74
N HIS A 70 -29.88 9.18 -12.73
CA HIS A 70 -30.38 9.80 -11.50
C HIS A 70 -29.25 10.43 -10.66
N GLN A 71 -28.07 9.80 -10.61
CA GLN A 71 -26.89 10.39 -9.96
C GLN A 71 -26.42 11.68 -10.66
N GLN A 72 -26.47 11.73 -12.00
CA GLN A 72 -26.09 12.96 -12.73
C GLN A 72 -27.09 14.10 -12.50
N GLN A 73 -28.40 13.81 -12.41
CA GLN A 73 -29.41 14.85 -12.17
C GLN A 73 -29.35 15.41 -10.73
N GLN A 74 -29.03 14.59 -9.73
CA GLN A 74 -28.87 15.08 -8.35
C GLN A 74 -27.71 16.08 -8.19
N HIS A 75 -26.70 16.03 -9.06
CA HIS A 75 -25.59 16.99 -9.05
C HIS A 75 -25.88 18.31 -9.77
N GLN A 76 -27.00 18.44 -10.51
CA GLN A 76 -27.33 19.67 -11.25
C GLN A 76 -28.03 20.75 -10.40
N HIS A 77 -28.44 20.46 -9.16
CA HIS A 77 -29.17 21.41 -8.32
C HIS A 77 -28.34 22.06 -7.20
N LEU A 78 -27.06 21.71 -7.07
CA LEU A 78 -26.19 22.31 -6.07
C LEU A 78 -25.53 23.55 -6.67
N THR A 79 -25.73 24.70 -6.02
CA THR A 79 -25.03 25.94 -6.41
C THR A 79 -23.52 25.77 -6.22
N PRO A 80 -22.67 26.48 -6.99
CA PRO A 80 -21.23 26.51 -6.78
C PRO A 80 -20.83 26.74 -5.31
N ALA A 81 -21.55 27.61 -4.58
CA ALA A 81 -21.32 27.85 -3.16
C ALA A 81 -21.64 26.64 -2.26
N GLN A 82 -22.69 25.87 -2.56
CA GLN A 82 -23.00 24.63 -1.84
C GLN A 82 -21.99 23.53 -2.17
N LEU A 83 -21.56 23.43 -3.43
CA LEU A 83 -20.51 22.50 -3.86
C LEU A 83 -19.15 22.81 -3.20
N ALA A 84 -18.82 24.09 -3.02
CA ALA A 84 -17.63 24.54 -2.29
C ALA A 84 -17.70 24.24 -0.77
N ALA A 85 -18.90 24.10 -0.20
CA ALA A 85 -19.06 23.67 1.20
C ALA A 85 -18.87 22.15 1.39
N TYR A 86 -19.05 21.35 0.32
CA TYR A 86 -18.86 19.89 0.36
C TYR A 86 -17.42 19.44 0.10
N TYR A 87 -16.61 20.26 -0.57
CA TYR A 87 -15.19 20.01 -0.76
C TYR A 87 -14.39 21.07 -0.01
N PRO A 88 -13.91 20.77 1.21
CA PRO A 88 -13.14 21.74 1.94
C PRO A 88 -11.90 22.10 1.09
N PRO A 89 -11.54 23.39 0.98
CA PRO A 89 -10.41 23.84 0.17
C PRO A 89 -9.12 23.26 0.75
N ASN A 90 -8.70 22.08 0.28
CA ASN A 90 -7.49 21.34 0.69
C ASN A 90 -6.94 21.76 2.07
N PRO A 91 -7.70 21.68 3.18
CA PRO A 91 -7.12 22.12 4.41
C PRO A 91 -6.20 20.98 4.79
N GLY A 92 -4.91 21.18 4.51
CA GLY A 92 -3.94 20.72 5.49
C GLY A 92 -4.34 21.23 6.87
N ILE A 93 -3.67 20.79 7.92
CA ILE A 93 -4.13 21.14 9.27
C ILE A 93 -4.14 22.68 9.41
N PRO A 94 -5.30 23.35 9.61
CA PRO A 94 -5.40 24.81 9.43
C PRO A 94 -4.46 25.64 10.30
N ALA A 95 -4.05 25.09 11.44
CA ALA A 95 -3.13 25.72 12.38
C ALA A 95 -1.64 25.44 12.06
N PHE A 96 -1.34 24.69 11.00
CA PHE A 96 0.00 24.27 10.67
C PHE A 96 0.41 24.78 9.29
N THR A 97 1.33 25.73 9.27
CA THR A 97 1.97 26.21 8.05
C THR A 97 3.49 26.22 8.25
N PRO A 98 4.28 25.87 7.23
CA PRO A 98 3.86 25.55 5.85
C PRO A 98 3.43 24.08 5.65
N HIS A 99 2.59 23.82 4.63
CA HIS A 99 2.29 22.44 4.17
C HIS A 99 3.35 21.94 3.20
N PHE A 100 3.68 20.65 3.21
CA PHE A 100 4.71 20.11 2.32
C PHE A 100 4.40 20.22 0.82
N TRP A 101 3.11 20.35 0.47
CA TRP A 101 2.65 20.56 -0.91
C TRP A 101 2.46 22.04 -1.27
N THR A 102 2.83 22.98 -0.39
CA THR A 102 2.84 24.39 -0.76
C THR A 102 4.01 24.68 -1.71
N PRO A 103 3.79 25.34 -2.86
CA PRO A 103 4.83 25.57 -3.89
C PRO A 103 6.11 26.27 -3.42
N SER A 104 6.04 27.03 -2.32
CA SER A 104 7.19 27.72 -1.74
C SER A 104 8.13 26.81 -0.96
N THR A 105 7.71 25.59 -0.60
CA THR A 105 8.50 24.69 0.24
C THR A 105 9.56 23.93 -0.54
N LEU A 106 10.62 23.51 0.15
CA LEU A 106 11.60 22.58 -0.41
C LEU A 106 10.96 21.22 -0.74
N ALA A 107 10.06 20.75 0.13
CA ALA A 107 9.35 19.48 -0.07
C ALA A 107 8.61 19.44 -1.41
N TYR A 108 7.84 20.48 -1.76
CA TYR A 108 7.17 20.57 -3.06
C TYR A 108 8.14 20.43 -4.23
N LYS A 109 9.31 21.11 -4.16
CA LYS A 109 10.33 21.04 -5.21
C LYS A 109 10.92 19.64 -5.34
N GLU A 110 11.21 18.97 -4.22
CA GLU A 110 11.77 17.62 -4.23
C GLU A 110 10.74 16.57 -4.70
N ILE A 111 9.47 16.69 -4.32
CA ILE A 111 8.39 15.84 -4.86
C ILE A 111 8.26 16.05 -6.38
N GLY A 112 8.35 17.29 -6.86
CA GLY A 112 8.38 17.59 -8.30
C GLY A 112 9.54 16.92 -9.03
N ARG A 113 10.70 16.73 -8.38
CA ARG A 113 11.83 15.97 -8.96
C ARG A 113 11.52 14.48 -9.10
N ILE A 114 10.82 13.88 -8.15
CA ILE A 114 10.32 12.49 -8.28
C ILE A 114 9.45 12.38 -9.54
N TYR A 115 8.48 13.30 -9.68
CA TYR A 115 7.57 13.31 -10.82
C TYR A 115 8.30 13.45 -12.16
N ALA A 116 9.26 14.38 -12.24
CA ALA A 116 10.05 14.63 -13.44
C ALA A 116 10.88 13.41 -13.89
N LYS A 117 11.23 12.49 -12.98
CA LYS A 117 11.95 11.25 -13.29
C LYS A 117 11.04 10.14 -13.84
N GLY A 118 9.73 10.23 -13.62
CA GLY A 118 8.74 9.27 -14.10
C GLY A 118 8.65 7.97 -13.30
N ALA A 119 7.90 6.99 -13.79
CA ALA A 119 7.61 5.75 -13.05
C ALA A 119 8.73 4.70 -13.08
N THR A 120 9.75 4.86 -13.93
CA THR A 120 10.73 3.81 -14.23
C THR A 120 12.12 4.07 -13.67
N TYR A 121 12.35 5.16 -12.95
CA TYR A 121 13.68 5.45 -12.42
C TYR A 121 14.07 4.47 -11.30
N THR A 122 15.38 4.25 -11.19
CA THR A 122 16.01 3.27 -10.29
C THR A 122 16.81 3.92 -9.16
N GLN A 123 16.97 5.24 -9.20
CA GLN A 123 17.72 5.98 -8.20
C GLN A 123 16.85 6.28 -6.98
N GLU A 124 17.06 5.58 -5.88
CA GLU A 124 16.35 5.81 -4.61
C GLU A 124 16.63 7.20 -4.02
N ASP A 125 17.65 7.89 -4.55
CA ASP A 125 18.15 9.11 -3.97
C ASP A 125 17.13 10.27 -3.99
N VAL A 126 16.38 10.32 -5.08
CA VAL A 126 15.30 11.29 -5.29
C VAL A 126 14.19 11.12 -4.25
N VAL A 127 13.89 9.87 -3.85
CA VAL A 127 12.81 9.57 -2.89
C VAL A 127 13.21 10.01 -1.49
N TRP A 128 14.42 9.67 -1.03
CA TRP A 128 14.84 10.09 0.31
C TRP A 128 15.03 11.61 0.41
N ASN A 129 15.47 12.29 -0.65
CA ASN A 129 15.55 13.76 -0.66
C ASN A 129 14.16 14.38 -0.43
N ALA A 130 13.13 13.89 -1.12
CA ALA A 130 11.77 14.35 -0.93
C ALA A 130 11.25 14.08 0.48
N TRP A 131 11.39 12.85 0.98
CA TRP A 131 10.94 12.51 2.33
C TRP A 131 11.71 13.26 3.42
N THR A 132 13.01 13.50 3.24
CA THR A 132 13.80 14.34 4.16
C THR A 132 13.25 15.76 4.18
N ALA A 133 12.96 16.34 3.01
CA ALA A 133 12.37 17.68 2.91
C ALA A 133 10.96 17.76 3.51
N ILE A 134 10.12 16.73 3.31
CA ILE A 134 8.79 16.62 3.94
C ILE A 134 8.96 16.57 5.47
N LEU A 135 9.77 15.63 5.98
CA LEU A 135 9.91 15.41 7.43
C LEU A 135 10.51 16.62 8.16
N ASN A 136 11.46 17.34 7.54
CA ASN A 136 12.05 18.54 8.15
C ASN A 136 11.04 19.68 8.39
N ILE A 137 9.90 19.69 7.69
CA ILE A 137 8.81 20.64 7.96
C ILE A 137 8.13 20.30 9.29
N TYR A 138 7.89 19.01 9.55
CA TYR A 138 7.12 18.56 10.72
C TYR A 138 7.99 18.27 11.93
N PHE A 139 9.26 17.90 11.74
CA PHE A 139 10.23 17.55 12.78
C PHE A 139 11.49 18.42 12.67
N PRO A 140 11.38 19.74 12.87
CA PRO A 140 12.52 20.65 12.73
C PRO A 140 13.57 20.38 13.80
N SER A 141 14.85 20.51 13.45
CA SER A 141 15.98 20.35 14.39
C SER A 141 16.20 21.50 15.37
N GLN A 142 15.15 22.24 15.67
CA GLN A 142 15.16 23.27 16.69
C GLN A 142 14.78 22.65 18.03
N GLU A 143 15.54 23.01 19.07
CA GLU A 143 15.21 22.68 20.45
C GLU A 143 13.92 23.39 20.87
N ASP A 144 12.97 22.64 21.45
CA ASP A 144 11.74 23.19 21.98
C ASP A 144 11.93 23.80 23.38
N VAL A 145 10.87 24.41 23.93
CA VAL A 145 10.88 25.00 25.29
C VAL A 145 11.18 23.99 26.41
N ASN A 146 11.12 22.69 26.12
CA ASN A 146 11.37 21.60 27.06
C ASN A 146 12.76 20.97 26.88
N GLY A 147 13.62 21.54 26.05
CA GLY A 147 14.95 20.99 25.76
C GLY A 147 14.91 19.74 24.88
N VAL A 148 13.83 19.56 24.11
CA VAL A 148 13.63 18.43 23.23
C VAL A 148 13.96 18.84 21.80
N THR A 149 14.82 18.07 21.14
CA THR A 149 15.25 18.34 19.76
C THR A 149 14.92 17.16 18.86
N TRP A 150 14.29 17.45 17.71
CA TRP A 150 14.06 16.45 16.66
C TRP A 150 15.26 16.37 15.72
N ALA A 151 15.56 15.18 15.21
CA ALA A 151 16.57 14.99 14.18
C ALA A 151 16.02 14.08 13.10
N VAL A 152 16.02 14.56 11.85
CA VAL A 152 15.74 13.73 10.67
C VAL A 152 17.08 13.25 10.15
N ARG A 153 17.39 11.96 10.35
CA ARG A 153 18.67 11.38 9.99
C ARG A 153 18.51 10.30 8.95
N ARG A 154 19.38 10.33 7.95
CA ARG A 154 19.57 9.21 7.04
C ARG A 154 20.45 8.17 7.72
N GLU A 155 19.98 6.93 7.76
CA GLU A 155 20.69 5.86 8.43
C GLU A 155 21.09 4.74 7.49
N ALA A 156 22.28 4.20 7.73
CA ALA A 156 22.72 2.98 7.09
C ALA A 156 21.87 1.79 7.59
N TYR A 157 21.83 0.74 6.76
CA TYR A 157 21.18 -0.52 7.07
C TYR A 157 21.55 -1.02 8.49
N ARG A 158 20.53 -1.35 9.30
CA ARG A 158 20.67 -2.00 10.62
C ARG A 158 20.17 -3.45 10.52
N GLY A 159 21.07 -4.44 10.46
CA GLY A 159 20.70 -5.87 10.42
C GLY A 159 21.86 -6.83 10.09
N MET A 160 21.61 -8.14 10.19
CA MET A 160 22.57 -9.19 9.80
C MET A 160 22.38 -9.60 8.33
N GLY A 161 23.21 -9.06 7.44
CA GLY A 161 23.21 -9.45 6.02
C GLY A 161 24.18 -8.62 5.19
N GLN A 162 25.28 -9.25 4.75
CA GLN A 162 26.34 -8.63 3.95
C GLN A 162 26.13 -8.89 2.45
N THR A 163 25.60 -7.91 1.71
CA THR A 163 26.09 -7.63 0.36
C THR A 163 26.14 -6.11 0.13
N PRO A 164 27.30 -5.53 -0.26
CA PRO A 164 27.48 -4.08 -0.40
C PRO A 164 26.48 -3.34 -1.31
N SER A 165 25.88 -4.04 -2.28
CA SER A 165 24.84 -3.49 -3.16
C SER A 165 23.48 -3.29 -2.46
N GLN A 166 23.29 -3.88 -1.28
CA GLN A 166 22.12 -3.70 -0.41
C GLN A 166 22.41 -2.71 0.75
N ILE A 167 23.65 -2.21 0.86
CA ILE A 167 24.09 -1.26 1.89
C ILE A 167 24.00 0.17 1.34
N ARG A 168 22.84 0.54 0.78
CA ARG A 168 22.52 1.96 0.64
C ARG A 168 21.71 2.38 1.88
N PRO A 169 21.95 3.59 2.41
CA PRO A 169 21.12 4.11 3.46
C PRO A 169 19.74 4.43 2.86
N ASP A 170 18.82 3.48 2.98
CA ASP A 170 17.46 3.55 2.43
C ASP A 170 16.45 4.06 3.47
N VAL A 171 16.95 4.32 4.68
CA VAL A 171 16.16 4.65 5.85
C VAL A 171 16.33 6.11 6.21
N ILE A 172 15.21 6.79 6.41
CA ILE A 172 15.16 8.04 7.14
C ILE A 172 14.55 7.76 8.51
N ALA A 173 15.32 7.97 9.56
CA ALA A 173 14.86 7.89 10.95
C ALA A 173 14.58 9.29 11.48
N VAL A 174 13.37 9.50 12.00
CA VAL A 174 13.04 10.67 12.82
C VAL A 174 13.31 10.30 14.26
N LYS A 175 14.21 11.06 14.87
CA LYS A 175 14.68 10.83 16.22
C LYS A 175 14.35 12.00 17.10
N LEU A 176 14.14 11.69 18.37
CA LEU A 176 14.00 12.65 19.42
C LEU A 176 15.19 12.52 20.36
N THR A 177 15.84 13.64 20.64
CA THR A 177 16.84 13.74 21.70
C THR A 177 16.24 14.56 22.81
N SER A 178 16.16 13.98 24.01
CA SER A 178 15.84 14.71 25.23
C SER A 178 17.14 14.95 25.97
N SER A 179 17.44 16.22 26.24
CA SER A 179 18.59 16.63 27.03
C SER A 179 18.12 16.91 28.46
N PRO A 180 18.11 15.93 29.39
CA PRO A 180 17.76 16.22 30.77
C PRO A 180 18.82 17.16 31.37
N THR A 181 18.47 18.44 31.50
CA THR A 181 19.35 19.45 32.09
C THR A 181 19.34 19.31 33.61
N THR A 182 20.06 18.33 34.14
CA THR A 182 20.31 18.25 35.59
C THR A 182 21.50 19.14 35.93
N PRO A 183 21.35 20.20 36.76
CA PRO A 183 22.46 21.07 37.11
C PRO A 183 23.63 20.28 37.69
N GLY A 184 24.81 20.44 37.11
CA GLY A 184 26.03 19.77 37.55
C GLY A 184 26.25 18.35 37.01
N GLN A 185 25.35 17.82 36.17
CA GLN A 185 25.60 16.59 35.41
C GLN A 185 25.83 16.90 33.92
N PRO A 186 26.75 16.18 33.26
CA PRO A 186 26.88 16.25 31.81
C PRO A 186 25.57 15.75 31.17
N PRO A 187 25.13 16.33 30.03
CA PRO A 187 23.94 15.88 29.32
C PRO A 187 24.01 14.38 29.02
N GLN A 188 22.99 13.63 29.43
CA GLN A 188 22.79 12.26 28.97
C GLN A 188 21.77 12.27 27.85
N ASP A 189 22.25 12.39 26.63
CA ASP A 189 21.39 12.40 25.45
C ASP A 189 20.81 11.00 25.23
N SER A 190 19.56 10.80 25.65
CA SER A 190 18.81 9.61 25.26
C SER A 190 18.17 9.88 23.91
N GLU A 191 18.76 9.32 22.84
CA GLU A 191 18.20 9.41 21.50
C GLU A 191 17.19 8.27 21.27
N ARG A 192 16.03 8.61 20.71
CA ARG A 192 14.93 7.67 20.48
C ARG A 192 14.35 7.82 19.09
N ASP A 193 14.26 6.72 18.35
CA ASP A 193 13.54 6.68 17.06
C ASP A 193 12.01 6.72 17.27
N TYR A 194 11.30 7.55 16.50
CA TYR A 194 9.84 7.77 16.55
C TYR A 194 9.13 7.42 15.23
N LEU A 195 9.80 7.68 14.11
CA LEU A 195 9.30 7.37 12.78
C LEU A 195 10.44 6.84 11.93
N TRP A 196 10.13 5.81 11.15
CA TRP A 196 11.05 5.21 10.19
C TRP A 196 10.44 5.31 8.79
N VAL A 197 11.17 5.83 7.81
CA VAL A 197 10.74 5.88 6.41
C VAL A 197 11.69 5.07 5.56
N GLU A 198 11.18 4.01 4.95
CA GLU A 198 11.90 3.15 4.01
C GLU A 198 11.62 3.62 2.59
N CYS A 199 12.67 4.04 1.88
CA CYS A 199 12.57 4.63 0.56
C CYS A 199 13.05 3.67 -0.53
N LYS A 200 12.22 3.43 -1.56
CA LYS A 200 12.61 2.73 -2.78
C LYS A 200 12.26 3.56 -4.03
N ALA A 201 13.00 3.33 -5.10
CA ALA A 201 12.80 4.02 -6.37
C ALA A 201 11.46 3.62 -7.03
N ALA A 202 10.93 4.46 -7.93
CA ALA A 202 9.63 4.22 -8.57
C ALA A 202 9.55 2.91 -9.38
N SER A 203 10.67 2.41 -9.89
CA SER A 203 10.76 1.08 -10.53
C SER A 203 10.32 -0.08 -9.64
N HIS A 204 10.25 0.11 -8.32
CA HIS A 204 9.76 -0.88 -7.36
C HIS A 204 8.25 -0.75 -7.09
N ASP A 205 7.54 0.19 -7.73
CA ASP A 205 6.09 0.35 -7.58
C ASP A 205 5.32 -0.75 -8.32
N THR A 206 5.48 -1.97 -7.80
CA THR A 206 4.85 -3.20 -8.26
C THR A 206 4.47 -4.02 -7.03
N PRO A 207 3.46 -4.90 -7.10
CA PRO A 207 3.09 -5.74 -5.96
C PRO A 207 4.26 -6.54 -5.37
N HIS A 208 5.19 -7.01 -6.20
CA HIS A 208 6.41 -7.69 -5.74
C HIS A 208 7.36 -6.73 -5.02
N GLY A 209 7.62 -5.54 -5.58
CA GLY A 209 8.49 -4.56 -4.95
C GLY A 209 7.99 -4.08 -3.59
N TRP A 210 6.67 -3.86 -3.44
CA TRP A 210 6.05 -3.53 -2.15
C TRP A 210 6.16 -4.68 -1.14
N LYS A 211 5.98 -5.92 -1.59
CA LYS A 211 6.13 -7.12 -0.76
C LYS A 211 7.57 -7.31 -0.30
N ASP A 212 8.54 -7.17 -1.19
CA ASP A 212 9.97 -7.29 -0.84
C ASP A 212 10.40 -6.15 0.10
N LEU A 213 9.94 -4.91 -0.15
CA LEU A 213 10.14 -3.78 0.75
C LEU A 213 9.59 -4.07 2.16
N MET A 214 8.35 -4.57 2.27
CA MET A 214 7.76 -4.94 3.55
C MET A 214 8.60 -5.98 4.31
N ILE A 215 9.10 -7.01 3.62
CA ILE A 215 9.96 -8.05 4.21
C ILE A 215 11.27 -7.44 4.72
N GLU A 216 11.92 -6.60 3.91
CA GLU A 216 13.15 -5.88 4.29
C GLU A 216 12.92 -5.01 5.52
N THR A 217 11.84 -4.24 5.54
CA THR A 217 11.47 -3.37 6.67
C THR A 217 11.24 -4.17 7.94
N VAL A 218 10.49 -5.27 7.88
CA VAL A 218 10.24 -6.15 9.04
C VAL A 218 11.53 -6.73 9.58
N ALA A 219 12.45 -7.18 8.72
CA ALA A 219 13.73 -7.72 9.15
C ALA A 219 14.56 -6.66 9.90
N ARG A 220 14.62 -5.44 9.36
CA ARG A 220 15.34 -4.31 9.98
C ARG A 220 14.71 -3.88 11.29
N LEU A 221 13.39 -3.73 11.34
CA LEU A 221 12.64 -3.39 12.56
C LEU A 221 12.78 -4.46 13.64
N SER A 222 12.77 -5.75 13.26
CA SER A 222 13.00 -6.86 14.20
C SER A 222 14.36 -6.77 14.89
N HIS A 223 15.37 -6.23 14.20
CA HIS A 223 16.70 -6.05 14.76
C HIS A 223 16.84 -4.74 15.54
N ALA A 224 16.50 -3.61 14.93
CA ALA A 224 16.68 -2.28 15.50
C ALA A 224 15.68 -1.95 16.61
N HIS A 225 14.48 -2.55 16.56
CA HIS A 225 13.37 -2.30 17.49
C HIS A 225 12.76 -3.62 17.97
N ALA A 226 13.59 -4.55 18.43
CA ALA A 226 13.18 -5.88 18.88
C ALA A 226 12.16 -5.87 20.04
N THR A 227 12.13 -4.81 20.85
CA THR A 227 11.33 -4.73 22.08
C THR A 227 10.45 -3.49 22.15
N ARG A 228 10.44 -2.67 21.10
CA ARG A 228 9.79 -1.35 21.11
C ARG A 228 8.90 -1.15 19.90
N PRO A 229 7.69 -0.59 20.08
CA PRO A 229 6.87 -0.21 18.95
C PRO A 229 7.45 1.03 18.24
N LEU A 230 7.14 1.16 16.95
CA LEU A 230 7.58 2.26 16.10
C LEU A 230 6.60 2.50 14.95
N ASN A 231 6.34 3.76 14.59
CA ASN A 231 5.60 4.05 13.36
C ASN A 231 6.54 4.01 12.16
N PHE A 232 6.08 3.47 11.03
CA PHE A 232 6.89 3.46 9.82
C PHE A 232 6.09 3.74 8.55
N ILE A 233 6.81 4.26 7.55
CA ILE A 233 6.31 4.61 6.23
C ILE A 233 7.10 3.79 5.20
N LEU A 234 6.38 3.12 4.31
CA LEU A 234 6.96 2.54 3.11
C LEU A 234 6.74 3.53 1.97
N ALA A 235 7.81 4.05 1.39
CA ALA A 235 7.79 5.05 0.34
C ALA A 235 8.41 4.48 -0.95
N VAL A 236 7.63 4.42 -2.03
CA VAL A 236 8.07 3.91 -3.32
C VAL A 236 7.75 4.95 -4.40
N GLY A 237 8.79 5.55 -4.97
CA GLY A 237 8.59 6.67 -5.89
C GLY A 237 7.83 7.82 -5.23
N TRP A 238 6.70 8.23 -5.82
CA TRP A 238 5.80 9.23 -5.23
C TRP A 238 4.69 8.62 -4.36
N LYS A 239 4.67 7.30 -4.16
CA LYS A 239 3.62 6.61 -3.39
C LYS A 239 4.10 6.29 -1.99
N CYS A 240 3.17 6.23 -1.05
CA CYS A 240 3.46 5.80 0.31
C CYS A 240 2.33 5.04 1.00
N MET A 241 2.73 4.26 2.01
CA MET A 241 1.85 3.56 2.94
C MET A 241 2.38 3.68 4.35
N PHE A 242 1.47 3.70 5.32
CA PHE A 242 1.78 3.89 6.74
C PHE A 242 1.40 2.68 7.57
N PHE A 243 2.26 2.33 8.50
CA PHE A 243 2.08 1.20 9.39
C PHE A 243 2.67 1.49 10.77
N ALA A 244 2.34 0.63 11.73
CA ALA A 244 2.97 0.58 13.03
C ALA A 244 3.61 -0.80 13.23
N TRP A 245 4.80 -0.80 13.81
CA TRP A 245 5.53 -1.94 14.29
C TRP A 245 5.22 -2.16 15.76
N ASP A 246 4.89 -3.38 16.15
CA ASP A 246 4.58 -3.74 17.53
C ASP A 246 5.16 -5.12 17.87
N PRO A 247 6.40 -5.20 18.40
CA PRO A 247 7.09 -6.47 18.58
C PRO A 247 6.57 -7.28 19.77
N ALA A 248 5.88 -6.64 20.72
CA ALA A 248 5.31 -7.31 21.89
C ALA A 248 3.98 -8.02 21.57
N ASN A 249 3.39 -7.69 20.42
CA ASN A 249 2.03 -8.09 20.10
C ASN A 249 2.01 -9.35 19.22
N THR A 250 2.45 -10.46 19.79
CA THR A 250 2.45 -11.78 19.14
C THR A 250 1.17 -12.57 19.40
N GLN A 251 0.13 -11.96 19.98
CA GLN A 251 -1.10 -12.69 20.32
C GLN A 251 -1.85 -13.19 19.08
N GLN A 252 -2.17 -14.49 19.09
CA GLN A 252 -2.75 -15.27 17.98
C GLN A 252 -4.15 -14.84 17.49
N GLN A 253 -4.81 -13.86 18.10
CA GLN A 253 -6.20 -13.52 17.81
C GLN A 253 -6.39 -12.32 16.87
N ARG A 254 -5.33 -11.85 16.19
CA ARG A 254 -5.42 -10.70 15.28
C ARG A 254 -5.39 -11.11 13.82
N LEU A 255 -6.12 -10.33 13.02
CA LEU A 255 -6.19 -10.45 11.57
C LEU A 255 -4.80 -10.26 10.96
N GLN A 256 -4.27 -11.31 10.34
CA GLN A 256 -3.01 -11.23 9.59
C GLN A 256 -3.25 -10.51 8.27
N TYR A 257 -2.46 -9.46 7.99
CA TYR A 257 -2.53 -8.76 6.73
C TYR A 257 -1.91 -9.55 5.59
N HIS A 258 -2.42 -9.33 4.38
CA HIS A 258 -2.01 -10.01 3.17
C HIS A 258 -1.90 -9.01 2.01
N ILE A 259 -0.78 -9.00 1.30
CA ILE A 259 -0.58 -8.16 0.10
C ILE A 259 -1.10 -8.92 -1.13
N TRP A 260 -1.93 -8.27 -1.95
CA TRP A 260 -2.40 -8.86 -3.21
C TRP A 260 -1.28 -9.05 -4.22
N LYS A 261 -1.28 -10.20 -4.89
CA LYS A 261 -0.48 -10.40 -6.09
C LYS A 261 -1.03 -9.58 -7.26
N ALA A 262 -0.17 -9.26 -8.23
CA ALA A 262 -0.54 -8.51 -9.41
C ALA A 262 -1.69 -9.15 -10.21
N ASP A 263 -1.73 -10.49 -10.24
CA ASP A 263 -2.77 -11.28 -10.92
C ASP A 263 -4.09 -11.35 -10.14
N ARG A 264 -4.11 -10.94 -8.87
CA ARG A 264 -5.21 -11.13 -7.91
C ARG A 264 -5.64 -12.59 -7.72
N VAL A 265 -4.78 -13.55 -8.07
CA VAL A 265 -5.04 -14.99 -7.91
C VAL A 265 -4.50 -15.51 -6.57
N GLY A 266 -3.68 -14.73 -5.87
CA GLY A 266 -3.25 -15.05 -4.52
C GLY A 266 -2.72 -13.85 -3.75
N THR A 267 -2.20 -14.13 -2.57
CA THR A 267 -1.67 -13.11 -1.67
C THR A 267 -0.34 -13.54 -1.04
N TRP A 268 0.35 -12.58 -0.42
CA TRP A 268 1.51 -12.83 0.43
C TRP A 268 1.21 -12.40 1.87
N PRO A 269 1.47 -13.26 2.88
CA PRO A 269 1.25 -12.89 4.26
C PRO A 269 2.26 -11.80 4.69
N VAL A 270 1.77 -10.87 5.50
CA VAL A 270 2.59 -9.87 6.21
C VAL A 270 2.84 -10.37 7.63
N ASP A 271 3.99 -9.98 8.20
CA ASP A 271 4.32 -10.27 9.59
C ASP A 271 3.24 -9.72 10.53
N THR A 272 2.82 -10.52 11.52
CA THR A 272 1.72 -10.19 12.43
C THR A 272 2.03 -9.00 13.35
N ARG A 273 3.30 -8.63 13.50
CA ARG A 273 3.74 -7.45 14.27
C ARG A 273 3.54 -6.15 13.50
N VAL A 274 3.28 -6.22 12.19
CA VAL A 274 2.92 -5.05 11.37
C VAL A 274 1.42 -4.78 11.50
N ARG A 275 1.10 -3.55 11.89
CA ARG A 275 -0.27 -3.07 12.02
C ARG A 275 -0.52 -1.95 11.04
N ALA A 276 -1.66 -2.00 10.36
CA ALA A 276 -2.16 -0.84 9.67
C ALA A 276 -2.86 0.09 10.66
N PHE A 277 -2.77 1.40 10.43
CA PHE A 277 -3.71 2.30 11.08
C PHE A 277 -5.12 2.05 10.52
N ARG A 278 -6.13 2.23 11.38
CA ARG A 278 -7.52 2.03 10.96
C ARG A 278 -7.88 3.06 9.89
N SER A 279 -8.60 2.60 8.85
CA SER A 279 -9.26 3.46 7.85
C SER A 279 -8.35 4.13 6.80
N PHE A 280 -7.31 3.45 6.32
CA PHE A 280 -6.54 3.90 5.16
C PHE A 280 -6.96 3.23 3.85
N PRO A 281 -6.86 3.94 2.69
CA PRO A 281 -7.39 3.44 1.42
C PRO A 281 -6.71 2.16 0.91
N TRP A 282 -5.44 1.92 1.26
CA TRP A 282 -4.72 0.70 0.86
C TRP A 282 -5.00 -0.52 1.73
N VAL A 283 -5.72 -0.38 2.85
CA VAL A 283 -5.98 -1.49 3.77
C VAL A 283 -7.47 -1.77 3.91
N ASP A 284 -7.86 -2.97 3.53
CA ASP A 284 -9.15 -3.55 3.92
C ASP A 284 -9.01 -4.12 5.35
N ALA A 285 -9.40 -3.32 6.34
CA ALA A 285 -9.29 -3.71 7.74
C ALA A 285 -10.24 -4.86 8.14
N ILE A 286 -11.26 -5.14 7.33
CA ILE A 286 -12.22 -6.21 7.58
C ILE A 286 -11.66 -7.54 7.09
N ARG A 287 -11.11 -7.54 5.86
CA ARG A 287 -10.61 -8.75 5.22
C ARG A 287 -9.11 -8.99 5.42
N GLY A 288 -8.38 -7.99 5.89
CA GLY A 288 -6.94 -8.08 6.14
C GLY A 288 -6.14 -7.98 4.86
N TYR A 289 -6.62 -7.25 3.84
CA TYR A 289 -5.92 -7.14 2.57
C TYR A 289 -5.26 -5.78 2.37
N ILE A 290 -4.05 -5.78 1.82
CA ILE A 290 -3.30 -4.62 1.39
C ILE A 290 -3.35 -4.56 -0.14
N THR A 291 -3.80 -3.43 -0.68
CA THR A 291 -3.93 -3.16 -2.12
C THR A 291 -2.95 -2.06 -2.51
N VAL A 292 -1.88 -2.42 -3.24
CA VAL A 292 -0.77 -1.49 -3.51
C VAL A 292 -1.13 -0.35 -4.45
N GLU A 293 -2.11 -0.57 -5.32
CA GLU A 293 -2.63 0.43 -6.25
C GLU A 293 -3.36 1.58 -5.53
N LYS A 294 -3.72 1.38 -4.26
CA LYS A 294 -4.39 2.37 -3.41
C LYS A 294 -3.44 3.07 -2.43
N ALA A 295 -2.12 2.88 -2.58
CA ALA A 295 -1.13 3.67 -1.84
C ALA A 295 -1.35 5.17 -2.08
N ILE A 296 -1.06 6.00 -1.08
CA ILE A 296 -1.24 7.45 -1.20
C ILE A 296 -0.20 8.01 -2.17
N GLU A 297 -0.67 8.74 -3.18
CA GLU A 297 0.18 9.49 -4.11
C GLU A 297 0.48 10.89 -3.58
N LEU A 298 1.75 11.27 -3.60
CA LEU A 298 2.26 12.61 -3.29
C LEU A 298 2.07 13.56 -4.49
N ASP A 299 0.85 13.63 -5.05
CA ASP A 299 0.54 14.51 -6.18
C ASP A 299 0.12 15.90 -5.70
N SER A 300 1.06 16.85 -5.77
CA SER A 300 0.88 18.22 -5.30
C SER A 300 0.56 19.23 -6.40
N TRP A 301 0.26 18.79 -7.63
CA TRP A 301 0.01 19.69 -8.77
C TRP A 301 -1.22 19.35 -9.59
N SER A 302 -1.67 18.10 -9.63
CA SER A 302 -2.89 17.78 -10.38
C SER A 302 -4.08 18.42 -9.71
N LEU A 303 -4.78 19.26 -10.46
CA LEU A 303 -6.03 19.84 -10.01
C LEU A 303 -7.18 18.88 -10.31
N ALA A 304 -8.12 18.79 -9.37
CA ALA A 304 -9.42 18.23 -9.66
C ALA A 304 -10.10 19.10 -10.73
N PRO A 305 -11.01 18.53 -11.56
CA PRO A 305 -11.86 19.35 -12.43
C PRO A 305 -12.44 20.52 -11.64
N PRO A 306 -12.43 21.75 -12.18
CA PRO A 306 -12.82 22.93 -11.43
C PRO A 306 -14.24 22.76 -10.94
N PHE A 307 -14.37 22.54 -9.64
CA PHE A 307 -15.65 22.42 -8.98
C PHE A 307 -15.91 23.76 -8.32
N ALA A 308 -16.97 24.45 -8.74
CA ALA A 308 -17.32 25.78 -8.23
C ALA A 308 -16.25 26.88 -8.40
N GLY A 309 -15.34 26.76 -9.38
CA GLY A 309 -14.31 27.77 -9.66
C GLY A 309 -13.12 27.77 -8.70
N ALA A 310 -13.01 26.80 -7.79
CA ALA A 310 -11.85 26.63 -6.93
C ALA A 310 -10.84 25.64 -7.53
N ASN A 311 -9.56 25.99 -7.50
CA ASN A 311 -8.46 25.07 -7.83
C ASN A 311 -8.18 24.17 -6.62
N VAL A 312 -8.78 22.99 -6.60
CA VAL A 312 -8.57 21.97 -5.55
C VAL A 312 -7.60 20.92 -6.06
N LEU A 313 -6.74 20.39 -5.19
CA LEU A 313 -5.79 19.34 -5.57
C LEU A 313 -6.56 18.03 -5.68
N LYS A 314 -6.37 17.32 -6.79
CA LYS A 314 -7.00 16.02 -7.06
C LYS A 314 -6.80 15.04 -5.89
N ASN A 315 -5.60 15.04 -5.31
CA ASN A 315 -5.21 14.17 -4.20
C ASN A 315 -5.11 14.91 -2.85
N GLY A 316 -5.70 16.11 -2.72
CA GLY A 316 -5.56 16.95 -1.52
C GLY A 316 -5.93 16.26 -0.21
N ASN A 317 -7.01 15.47 -0.20
CA ASN A 317 -7.40 14.68 0.98
C ASN A 317 -6.31 13.68 1.41
N ASN A 318 -5.68 13.01 0.45
CA ASN A 318 -4.62 12.05 0.72
C ASN A 318 -3.37 12.75 1.25
N LEU A 319 -3.02 13.92 0.73
CA LEU A 319 -1.93 14.74 1.26
C LEU A 319 -2.21 15.18 2.70
N GLY A 320 -3.45 15.60 2.98
CA GLY A 320 -3.93 15.91 4.33
C GLY A 320 -3.80 14.75 5.30
N LEU A 321 -4.08 13.52 4.86
CA LEU A 321 -3.88 12.31 5.68
C LEU A 321 -2.41 12.08 6.05
N VAL A 322 -1.48 12.34 5.12
CA VAL A 322 -0.04 12.27 5.41
C VAL A 322 0.31 13.30 6.50
N GLU A 323 -0.17 14.52 6.36
CA GLU A 323 0.05 15.58 7.35
C GLU A 323 -0.49 15.25 8.75
N ILE A 324 -1.74 14.79 8.80
CA ILE A 324 -2.39 14.38 10.04
C ILE A 324 -1.58 13.30 10.74
N LEU A 325 -1.08 12.31 9.98
CA LEU A 325 -0.22 11.28 10.54
C LEU A 325 1.07 11.87 11.13
N LEU A 326 1.79 12.69 10.36
CA LEU A 326 3.07 13.26 10.81
C LEU A 326 2.91 14.13 12.07
N LEU A 327 1.84 14.93 12.13
CA LEU A 327 1.53 15.74 13.30
C LEU A 327 1.02 14.92 14.48
N THR A 328 0.28 13.84 14.23
CA THR A 328 -0.10 12.87 15.27
C THR A 328 1.13 12.24 15.89
N ILE A 329 2.10 11.79 15.07
CA ILE A 329 3.36 11.20 15.54
C ILE A 329 4.16 12.21 16.36
N ARG A 330 4.27 13.46 15.89
CA ARG A 330 4.95 14.54 16.62
C ARG A 330 4.32 14.81 17.99
N GLY A 331 2.98 14.74 18.06
CA GLY A 331 2.22 14.95 19.30
C GLY A 331 2.20 13.74 20.25
N MET A 332 2.78 12.59 19.89
CA MET A 332 2.79 11.42 20.76
C MET A 332 3.60 11.70 22.04
N PRO A 333 3.04 11.44 23.24
CA PRO A 333 3.73 11.74 24.49
C PRO A 333 5.01 10.92 24.62
N TYR A 334 6.08 11.57 25.09
CA TYR A 334 7.41 10.97 25.18
C TYR A 334 7.47 9.66 26.01
N HIS A 335 6.50 9.48 26.90
CA HIS A 335 6.37 8.36 27.83
C HIS A 335 5.34 7.28 27.43
N LEU A 336 4.49 7.50 26.41
CA LEU A 336 3.29 6.65 26.18
C LEU A 336 3.42 5.54 25.12
N HIS A 337 4.61 5.29 24.59
CA HIS A 337 4.84 4.18 23.65
C HIS A 337 4.78 2.77 24.27
N VAL A 338 4.14 2.60 25.42
CA VAL A 338 3.89 1.29 26.03
C VAL A 338 2.51 0.74 25.64
N LEU A 339 1.56 1.54 25.12
CA LEU A 339 0.14 1.12 25.12
C LEU A 339 -0.77 1.49 23.91
N ALA A 340 -0.26 1.84 22.72
CA ALA A 340 -1.12 2.12 21.56
C ALA A 340 -1.25 0.95 20.57
#